data_AF-A0A7S0Q3D5-F1
#
_entry.id   AF-A0A7S0Q3D5-F1
#
_cell.length_a   1.000
_cell.length_b   1.000
_cell.length_c   1.000
_cell.angle_alpha   90.00
_cell.angle_beta   90.00
_cell.angle_gamma   90.00
#
_symmetry.space_group_name_H-M   'P 1'
#
loop_
_entity.id
_entity.type
_entity.pdbx_description
1 polymer ?
#
loop_
_entity_poly.entity_id
_entity_poly.type
_entity_poly.pdbx_seq_one_letter_code
_entity_poly.pdbx_strand_id
1 'polypeptide(L)'
;STTMHRLLVRRLSASAPAAPAASAAVLHAQIIERLASTGNPPPRALLCDLARAATDPADLDLMLEAHTQWLRSPSALKRPVSEEQSFALVDAVCRARDWERLLEIFKASKELQLFSQELLAVRAFRALADDGQWDVMLRLHRLLPALRAPLRRRCNRYVVKCLATAGEANKAAEALRMALGAAASGESRVCASTVSMVCSAMLKSEQAEDAAALLEMAATASVAPNASLLSLACRVCLTSGTATEGVVSFIAAAGADERAAAVA
;
A
#
# COMPACT_ATOMS: atom_id res chain seq x y z
N SER A 1 34.57 46.65 -8.90
CA SER A 1 33.77 47.00 -7.71
C SER A 1 32.25 46.77 -7.89
N THR A 2 31.70 46.87 -9.11
CA THR A 2 30.25 46.85 -9.36
C THR A 2 29.59 45.45 -9.43
N THR A 3 30.38 44.39 -9.60
CA THR A 3 29.86 43.02 -9.81
C THR A 3 29.56 42.27 -8.51
N MET A 4 30.29 42.55 -7.42
CA MET A 4 30.02 41.93 -6.11
C MET A 4 28.75 42.50 -5.44
N HIS A 5 28.39 43.76 -5.71
CA HIS A 5 27.20 44.36 -5.11
C HIS A 5 25.90 43.75 -5.66
N ARG A 6 25.87 43.33 -6.92
CA ARG A 6 24.70 42.65 -7.53
C ARG A 6 24.51 41.22 -7.03
N LEU A 7 25.59 40.53 -6.63
CA LEU A 7 25.50 39.19 -6.06
C LEU A 7 25.04 39.19 -4.59
N LEU A 8 25.35 40.24 -3.83
CA LEU A 8 24.86 40.42 -2.46
C LEU A 8 23.38 40.83 -2.41
N VAL A 9 22.92 41.73 -3.30
CA VAL A 9 21.49 42.11 -3.37
C VAL A 9 20.61 40.94 -3.81
N ARG A 10 21.12 40.04 -4.66
CA ARG A 10 20.40 38.85 -5.11
C ARG A 10 20.39 37.70 -4.09
N ARG A 11 21.29 37.71 -3.10
CA ARG A 11 21.28 36.80 -1.95
C ARG A 11 20.49 37.34 -0.75
N LEU A 12 20.32 38.66 -0.63
CA LEU A 12 19.48 39.29 0.39
C LEU A 12 17.99 39.39 0.01
N SER A 13 17.63 39.02 -1.22
CA SER A 13 16.22 38.83 -1.63
C SER A 13 15.73 37.39 -1.41
N ALA A 14 16.55 36.51 -0.83
CA ALA A 14 16.12 35.22 -0.33
C ALA A 14 15.59 35.37 1.11
N SER A 15 14.32 35.01 1.31
CA SER A 15 13.55 35.06 2.56
C SER A 15 12.73 36.34 2.78
N ALA A 16 11.88 36.68 1.79
CA ALA A 16 10.55 37.11 2.18
C ALA A 16 9.88 35.91 2.90
N PRO A 17 9.17 36.09 4.03
CA PRO A 17 8.39 35.02 4.61
C PRO A 17 7.45 34.50 3.53
N ALA A 18 7.46 33.19 3.29
CA ALA A 18 6.46 32.57 2.44
C ALA A 18 5.09 33.05 2.94
N ALA A 19 4.26 33.60 2.05
CA ALA A 19 2.93 34.04 2.42
C ALA A 19 2.25 32.90 3.20
N PRO A 20 1.56 33.19 4.32
CA PRO A 20 0.93 32.14 5.11
C PRO A 20 0.04 31.33 4.18
N ALA A 21 0.27 30.02 4.12
CA ALA A 21 -0.57 29.13 3.34
C ALA A 21 -2.01 29.33 3.80
N ALA A 22 -2.93 29.52 2.84
CA ALA A 22 -4.34 29.68 3.17
C ALA A 22 -4.83 28.45 3.95
N SER A 23 -5.70 28.66 4.94
CA SER A 23 -6.26 27.56 5.72
C SER A 23 -7.18 26.69 4.87
N ALA A 24 -7.37 25.43 5.28
CA ALA A 24 -8.28 24.51 4.59
C ALA A 24 -9.70 25.10 4.47
N ALA A 25 -10.21 25.75 5.53
CA ALA A 25 -11.50 26.44 5.49
C ALA A 25 -11.60 27.53 4.42
N VAL A 26 -10.55 28.35 4.25
CA VAL A 26 -10.52 29.41 3.22
C VAL A 26 -10.47 28.81 1.82
N LEU A 27 -9.62 27.80 1.62
CA LEU A 27 -9.49 27.11 0.33
C LEU A 27 -10.78 26.37 -0.05
N HIS A 28 -11.43 25.73 0.93
CA HIS A 28 -12.74 25.10 0.76
C HIS A 28 -13.79 26.12 0.34
N ALA A 29 -13.93 27.23 1.07
CA ALA A 29 -14.90 28.28 0.75
C ALA A 29 -14.72 28.81 -0.69
N GLN A 30 -13.47 29.03 -1.11
CA GLN A 30 -13.15 29.45 -2.48
C GLN A 30 -13.56 28.40 -3.53
N ILE A 31 -13.37 27.11 -3.25
CA ILE A 31 -13.79 26.03 -4.15
C ILE A 31 -15.32 26.00 -4.27
N ILE A 32 -16.03 26.06 -3.14
CA ILE A 32 -17.50 26.00 -3.13
C ILE A 32 -18.11 27.22 -3.83
N GLU A 33 -17.64 28.42 -3.54
CA GLU A 33 -18.09 29.65 -4.19
C GLU A 33 -17.87 29.60 -5.71
N ARG A 34 -16.71 29.08 -6.15
CA ARG A 34 -16.39 28.94 -7.56
C ARG A 34 -17.29 27.93 -8.26
N LEU A 35 -17.53 26.77 -7.63
CA LEU A 35 -18.44 25.74 -8.15
C LEU A 35 -19.86 26.31 -8.29
N ALA A 36 -20.33 27.06 -7.30
CA ALA A 36 -21.66 27.69 -7.32
C ALA A 36 -21.78 28.79 -8.37
N SER A 37 -20.78 29.67 -8.50
CA SER A 37 -20.84 30.84 -9.40
C SER A 37 -20.61 30.52 -10.86
N THR A 38 -19.69 29.59 -11.16
CA THR A 38 -19.25 29.35 -12.54
C THR A 38 -19.69 28.00 -13.09
N GLY A 39 -20.06 27.04 -12.24
CA GLY A 39 -20.26 25.64 -12.61
C GLY A 39 -19.00 24.94 -13.16
N ASN A 40 -17.87 25.65 -13.22
CA ASN A 40 -16.61 25.20 -13.79
C ASN A 40 -15.79 24.45 -12.73
N PRO A 41 -14.93 23.51 -13.14
CA PRO A 41 -14.14 22.74 -12.19
C PRO A 41 -13.12 23.67 -11.50
N PRO A 42 -12.86 23.49 -10.19
CA PRO A 42 -11.81 24.23 -9.51
C PRO A 42 -10.45 23.94 -10.17
N PRO A 43 -9.50 24.88 -10.13
CA PRO A 43 -8.14 24.61 -10.56
C PRO A 43 -7.58 23.40 -9.80
N ARG A 44 -6.87 22.51 -10.50
CA ARG A 44 -6.27 21.31 -9.87
C ARG A 44 -5.39 21.67 -8.67
N ALA A 45 -4.59 22.75 -8.82
CA ALA A 45 -3.75 23.28 -7.76
C ALA A 45 -4.54 23.60 -6.49
N LEU A 46 -5.76 24.17 -6.62
CA LEU A 46 -6.56 24.56 -5.47
C LEU A 46 -7.04 23.36 -4.65
N LEU A 47 -7.42 22.26 -5.32
CA LEU A 47 -7.77 21.00 -4.65
C LEU A 47 -6.54 20.35 -4.00
N CYS A 48 -5.38 20.39 -4.65
CA CYS A 48 -4.13 19.91 -4.07
C CYS A 48 -3.70 20.76 -2.87
N ASP A 49 -3.88 22.08 -2.92
CA ASP A 49 -3.56 23.01 -1.84
C ASP A 49 -4.49 22.79 -0.65
N LEU A 50 -5.79 22.57 -0.89
CA LEU A 50 -6.73 22.18 0.16
C LEU A 50 -6.28 20.87 0.84
N ALA A 51 -5.93 19.86 0.06
CA ALA A 51 -5.42 18.61 0.61
C ALA A 51 -4.10 18.78 1.39
N ARG A 52 -3.20 19.67 0.96
CA ARG A 52 -1.96 19.99 1.69
C ARG A 52 -2.25 20.72 3.00
N ALA A 53 -3.23 21.62 3.00
CA ALA A 53 -3.66 22.36 4.18
C ALA A 53 -4.43 21.51 5.18
N ALA A 54 -4.99 20.37 4.75
CA ALA A 54 -5.73 19.48 5.63
C ALA A 54 -4.80 18.69 6.57
N THR A 55 -4.94 18.97 7.87
CA THR A 55 -4.06 18.43 8.92
C THR A 55 -4.81 17.69 10.02
N ASP A 56 -6.11 17.95 10.17
CA ASP A 56 -6.96 17.32 11.18
C ASP A 56 -8.25 16.73 10.55
N PRO A 57 -9.05 15.97 11.31
CA PRO A 57 -10.27 15.36 10.78
C PRO A 57 -11.29 16.36 10.21
N ALA A 58 -11.40 17.57 10.78
CA ALA A 58 -12.34 18.58 10.29
C ALA A 58 -11.88 19.12 8.92
N ASP A 59 -10.59 19.33 8.74
CA ASP A 59 -10.06 19.72 7.43
C ASP A 59 -10.25 18.62 6.38
N LEU A 60 -10.11 17.34 6.77
CA LEU A 60 -10.34 16.22 5.87
C LEU A 60 -11.81 16.16 5.41
N ASP A 61 -12.76 16.47 6.29
CA ASP A 61 -14.18 16.56 5.92
C ASP A 61 -14.39 17.63 4.86
N LEU A 62 -13.83 18.82 5.04
CA LEU A 62 -13.88 19.90 4.06
C LEU A 62 -13.23 19.49 2.72
N MET A 63 -12.08 18.83 2.76
CA MET A 63 -11.41 18.32 1.57
C MET A 63 -12.27 17.31 0.81
N LEU A 64 -12.87 16.35 1.50
CA LEU A 64 -13.72 15.32 0.90
C LEU A 64 -15.04 15.90 0.38
N GLU A 65 -15.62 16.87 1.10
CA GLU A 65 -16.79 17.61 0.64
C GLU A 65 -16.49 18.33 -0.68
N ALA A 66 -15.42 19.14 -0.74
CA ALA A 66 -15.03 19.84 -1.96
C ALA A 66 -14.77 18.86 -3.13
N HIS A 67 -14.09 17.74 -2.88
CA HIS A 67 -13.81 16.74 -3.90
C HIS A 67 -15.09 16.07 -4.42
N THR A 68 -15.99 15.68 -3.52
CA THR A 68 -17.25 15.02 -3.90
C THR A 68 -18.22 15.98 -4.60
N GLN A 69 -18.32 17.24 -4.15
CA GLN A 69 -19.10 18.26 -4.85
C GLN A 69 -18.55 18.52 -6.25
N TRP A 70 -17.22 18.59 -6.40
CA TRP A 70 -16.61 18.73 -7.71
C TRP A 70 -16.95 17.54 -8.62
N LEU A 71 -16.82 16.30 -8.13
CA LEU A 71 -17.14 15.10 -8.90
C LEU A 71 -18.61 15.03 -9.36
N ARG A 72 -19.52 15.60 -8.58
CA ARG A 72 -20.95 15.72 -8.93
C ARG A 72 -21.23 16.85 -9.92
N SER A 73 -20.29 17.76 -10.15
CA SER A 73 -20.48 18.86 -11.09
C SER A 73 -20.48 18.34 -12.54
N PRO A 74 -21.28 18.91 -13.46
CA PRO A 74 -21.26 18.55 -14.89
C PRO A 74 -19.87 18.70 -15.52
N SER A 75 -19.04 19.55 -14.93
CA SER A 75 -17.67 19.84 -15.35
C SER A 75 -16.66 18.73 -15.05
N ALA A 76 -16.91 17.85 -14.08
CA ALA A 76 -16.03 16.72 -13.79
C ALA A 76 -15.92 15.75 -14.97
N LEU A 77 -17.00 15.60 -15.76
CA LEU A 77 -16.99 14.80 -16.99
C LEU A 77 -15.98 15.30 -18.02
N LYS A 78 -15.68 16.60 -18.03
CA LYS A 78 -14.74 17.22 -18.98
C LYS A 78 -13.29 17.18 -18.49
N ARG A 79 -13.07 17.01 -17.20
CA ARG A 79 -11.74 17.01 -16.58
C ARG A 79 -11.69 15.94 -15.48
N PRO A 80 -11.21 14.72 -15.78
CA PRO A 80 -11.09 13.68 -14.79
C PRO A 80 -10.10 14.07 -13.69
N VAL A 81 -10.24 13.40 -12.53
CA VAL A 81 -9.28 13.47 -11.43
C VAL A 81 -7.88 13.19 -11.96
N SER A 82 -6.92 14.02 -11.56
CA SER A 82 -5.53 13.77 -11.89
C SER A 82 -4.90 12.83 -10.87
N GLU A 83 -3.84 12.15 -11.30
CA GLU A 83 -3.02 11.34 -10.40
C GLU A 83 -2.50 12.17 -9.20
N GLU A 84 -2.04 13.40 -9.45
CA GLU A 84 -1.58 14.32 -8.39
C GLU A 84 -2.66 14.59 -7.33
N GLN A 85 -3.91 14.81 -7.74
CA GLN A 85 -5.02 15.02 -6.81
C GLN A 85 -5.32 13.75 -5.98
N SER A 86 -5.24 12.58 -6.61
CA SER A 86 -5.46 11.30 -5.90
C SER A 86 -4.37 11.08 -4.84
N PHE A 87 -3.11 11.40 -5.16
CA PHE A 87 -2.00 11.37 -4.19
C PHE A 87 -2.18 12.40 -3.08
N ALA A 88 -2.53 13.64 -3.41
CA ALA A 88 -2.69 14.69 -2.41
C ALA A 88 -3.78 14.34 -1.37
N LEU A 89 -4.89 13.76 -1.84
CA LEU A 89 -6.00 13.30 -0.99
C LEU A 89 -5.57 12.17 -0.04
N VAL A 90 -4.91 11.12 -0.55
CA VAL A 90 -4.42 10.02 0.29
C VAL A 90 -3.35 10.51 1.27
N ASP A 91 -2.47 11.40 0.82
CA ASP A 91 -1.42 11.97 1.67
C ASP A 91 -1.96 12.83 2.80
N ALA A 92 -3.03 13.59 2.56
CA ALA A 92 -3.70 14.37 3.59
C ALA A 92 -4.18 13.45 4.72
N VAL A 93 -4.84 12.36 4.36
CA VAL A 93 -5.40 11.39 5.31
C VAL A 93 -4.29 10.66 6.06
N CYS A 94 -3.23 10.25 5.36
CA CYS A 94 -2.07 9.63 6.01
C CYS A 94 -1.34 10.60 6.96
N ARG A 95 -1.24 11.89 6.63
CA ARG A 95 -0.64 12.91 7.51
C ARG A 95 -1.49 13.16 8.76
N ALA A 96 -2.81 13.24 8.58
CA ALA A 96 -3.77 13.41 9.67
C ALA A 96 -3.93 12.14 10.53
N ARG A 97 -3.36 11.01 10.10
CA ARG A 97 -3.44 9.69 10.76
C ARG A 97 -4.87 9.19 10.99
N ASP A 98 -5.79 9.59 10.12
CA ASP A 98 -7.17 9.08 10.14
C ASP A 98 -7.28 7.80 9.31
N TRP A 99 -6.90 6.68 9.94
CA TRP A 99 -6.79 5.39 9.26
C TRP A 99 -8.14 4.77 8.89
N GLU A 100 -9.21 5.08 9.63
CA GLU A 100 -10.56 4.66 9.25
C GLU A 100 -11.02 5.38 7.99
N ARG A 101 -10.78 6.70 7.92
CA ARG A 101 -11.07 7.47 6.71
C ARG A 101 -10.27 6.98 5.51
N LEU A 102 -9.01 6.57 5.72
CA LEU A 102 -8.21 5.97 4.67
C LEU A 102 -8.90 4.72 4.09
N LEU A 103 -9.41 3.83 4.94
CA LEU A 103 -10.15 2.64 4.49
C LEU A 103 -11.43 3.02 3.73
N GLU A 104 -12.18 4.02 4.20
CA GLU A 104 -13.37 4.53 3.53
C GLU A 104 -13.06 5.05 2.13
N ILE A 105 -11.98 5.81 1.98
CA ILE A 105 -11.50 6.34 0.70
C ILE A 105 -11.16 5.21 -0.28
N PHE A 106 -10.49 4.15 0.18
CA PHE A 106 -10.20 2.99 -0.68
C PHE A 106 -11.47 2.21 -1.07
N LYS A 107 -12.44 2.06 -0.16
CA LYS A 107 -13.75 1.46 -0.47
C LYS A 107 -14.51 2.29 -1.50
N ALA A 108 -14.50 3.62 -1.36
CA ALA A 108 -15.12 4.57 -2.28
C ALA A 108 -14.23 4.91 -3.49
N SER A 109 -13.14 4.18 -3.74
CA SER A 109 -12.13 4.56 -4.74
C SER A 109 -12.67 4.74 -6.17
N LYS A 110 -13.71 3.98 -6.55
CA LYS A 110 -14.40 4.13 -7.83
C LYS A 110 -15.22 5.42 -7.88
N GLU A 111 -15.95 5.72 -6.81
CA GLU A 111 -16.80 6.92 -6.70
C GLU A 111 -15.94 8.18 -6.64
N LEU A 112 -14.82 8.12 -5.93
CA LEU A 112 -13.83 9.20 -5.81
C LEU A 112 -12.92 9.32 -7.04
N GLN A 113 -13.07 8.44 -8.03
CA GLN A 113 -12.26 8.37 -9.25
C GLN A 113 -10.75 8.35 -8.95
N LEU A 114 -10.31 7.57 -7.96
CA LEU A 114 -8.90 7.51 -7.59
C LEU A 114 -8.07 6.82 -8.67
N PHE A 115 -7.03 7.52 -9.14
CA PHE A 115 -6.06 7.02 -10.10
C PHE A 115 -4.92 6.27 -9.40
N SER A 116 -4.21 5.40 -10.14
CA SER A 116 -3.00 4.74 -9.64
C SER A 116 -3.17 4.03 -8.29
N GLN A 117 -4.28 3.31 -8.10
CA GLN A 117 -4.66 2.68 -6.83
C GLN A 117 -3.56 1.80 -6.21
N GLU A 118 -2.67 1.20 -7.02
CA GLU A 118 -1.48 0.49 -6.52
C GLU A 118 -0.53 1.42 -5.76
N LEU A 119 -0.15 2.54 -6.39
CA LEU A 119 0.82 3.46 -5.83
C LEU A 119 0.25 4.14 -4.59
N LEU A 120 -1.05 4.45 -4.61
CA LEU A 120 -1.77 4.93 -3.43
C LEU A 120 -1.75 3.88 -2.32
N ALA A 121 -2.03 2.61 -2.63
CA ALA A 121 -2.05 1.54 -1.63
C ALA A 121 -0.65 1.31 -1.02
N VAL A 122 0.41 1.27 -1.84
CA VAL A 122 1.80 1.14 -1.35
C VAL A 122 2.16 2.30 -0.43
N ARG A 123 1.73 3.52 -0.77
CA ARG A 123 1.98 4.71 0.04
C ARG A 123 1.22 4.67 1.38
N ALA A 124 -0.05 4.28 1.33
CA ALA A 124 -0.87 4.02 2.50
C ALA A 124 -0.26 2.94 3.41
N PHE A 125 0.17 1.80 2.84
CA PHE A 125 0.83 0.75 3.60
C PHE A 125 2.14 1.23 4.24
N ARG A 126 2.91 2.08 3.56
CA ARG A 126 4.10 2.67 4.16
C ARG A 126 3.75 3.54 5.37
N ALA A 127 2.79 4.44 5.23
CA ALA A 127 2.35 5.29 6.33
C ALA A 127 1.83 4.46 7.53
N LEU A 128 1.05 3.41 7.25
CA LEU A 128 0.56 2.48 8.29
C LEU A 128 1.71 1.69 8.94
N ALA A 129 2.72 1.28 8.18
CA ALA A 129 3.90 0.61 8.71
C ALA A 129 4.71 1.52 9.63
N ASP A 130 4.92 2.77 9.19
CA ASP A 130 5.69 3.78 9.92
C ASP A 130 4.99 4.15 11.25
N ASP A 131 3.66 4.07 11.31
CA ASP A 131 2.85 4.31 12.52
C ASP A 131 2.52 3.03 13.32
N GLY A 132 2.99 1.86 12.89
CA GLY A 132 2.74 0.58 13.58
C GLY A 132 1.28 0.08 13.53
N GLN A 133 0.49 0.56 12.57
CA GLN A 133 -0.95 0.28 12.45
C GLN A 133 -1.21 -1.03 11.68
N TRP A 134 -0.73 -2.15 12.24
CA TRP A 134 -0.74 -3.46 11.58
C TRP A 134 -2.14 -3.99 11.30
N ASP A 135 -3.10 -3.75 12.20
CA ASP A 135 -4.49 -4.21 12.04
C ASP A 135 -5.20 -3.45 10.93
N VAL A 136 -4.98 -2.13 10.84
CA VAL A 136 -5.52 -1.32 9.75
C VAL A 136 -4.84 -1.67 8.43
N MET A 137 -3.53 -1.95 8.45
CA MET A 137 -2.81 -2.47 7.28
C MET A 137 -3.43 -3.76 6.75
N LEU A 138 -3.77 -4.72 7.61
CA LEU A 138 -4.46 -5.94 7.18
C LEU A 138 -5.86 -5.65 6.64
N ARG A 139 -6.62 -4.75 7.27
CA ARG A 139 -7.94 -4.35 6.75
C ARG A 139 -7.85 -3.71 5.38
N LEU A 140 -6.84 -2.87 5.14
CA LEU A 140 -6.57 -2.29 3.81
C LEU A 140 -6.11 -3.37 2.82
N HIS A 141 -5.29 -4.33 3.27
CA HIS A 141 -4.82 -5.46 2.46
C HIS A 141 -6.00 -6.33 1.96
N ARG A 142 -7.01 -6.55 2.80
CA ARG A 142 -8.26 -7.26 2.43
C ARG A 142 -9.08 -6.53 1.37
N LEU A 143 -8.87 -5.23 1.15
CA LEU A 143 -9.52 -4.47 0.07
C LEU A 143 -8.80 -4.60 -1.29
N LEU A 144 -7.56 -5.12 -1.33
CA LEU A 144 -6.79 -5.27 -2.56
C LEU A 144 -7.45 -6.13 -3.65
N PRO A 145 -8.23 -7.18 -3.34
CA PRO A 145 -8.97 -7.91 -4.38
C PRO A 145 -9.96 -7.04 -5.15
N ALA A 146 -10.47 -5.96 -4.55
CA ALA A 146 -11.29 -4.98 -5.27
C ALA A 146 -10.47 -4.12 -6.26
N LEU A 147 -9.14 -4.09 -6.13
CA LEU A 147 -8.21 -3.38 -7.00
C LEU A 147 -7.72 -4.31 -8.13
N ARG A 148 -7.51 -3.76 -9.34
CA ARG A 148 -7.20 -4.53 -10.57
C ARG A 148 -5.83 -5.25 -10.55
N ALA A 149 -5.71 -6.33 -11.32
CA ALA A 149 -4.90 -7.52 -10.98
C ALA A 149 -3.34 -7.52 -11.11
N PRO A 150 -2.60 -6.79 -11.95
CA PRO A 150 -1.12 -6.89 -11.91
C PRO A 150 -0.49 -6.23 -10.67
N LEU A 151 -1.27 -5.39 -10.00
CA LEU A 151 -0.88 -4.47 -8.93
C LEU A 151 -0.84 -5.14 -7.55
N ARG A 152 -1.52 -6.29 -7.42
CA ARG A 152 -1.63 -7.03 -6.14
C ARG A 152 -0.28 -7.58 -5.69
N ARG A 153 0.63 -7.89 -6.62
CA ARG A 153 1.92 -8.53 -6.31
C ARG A 153 2.82 -7.64 -5.45
N ARG A 154 2.97 -6.35 -5.80
CA ARG A 154 3.84 -5.43 -5.04
C ARG A 154 3.28 -5.16 -3.66
N CYS A 155 1.99 -4.89 -3.57
CA CYS A 155 1.29 -4.68 -2.31
C CYS A 155 1.37 -5.92 -1.39
N ASN A 156 1.06 -7.11 -1.91
CA ASN A 156 1.16 -8.37 -1.15
C ASN A 156 2.57 -8.57 -0.59
N ARG A 157 3.59 -8.42 -1.43
CA ARG A 157 4.98 -8.57 -1.00
C ARG A 157 5.36 -7.53 0.06
N TYR A 158 4.92 -6.28 -0.11
CA TYR A 158 5.22 -5.19 0.81
C TYR A 158 4.59 -5.45 2.19
N VAL A 159 3.28 -5.72 2.24
CA VAL A 159 2.54 -5.99 3.48
C VAL A 159 3.12 -7.19 4.21
N VAL A 160 3.32 -8.31 3.52
CA VAL A 160 3.90 -9.52 4.13
C VAL A 160 5.30 -9.25 4.68
N LYS A 161 6.14 -8.52 3.93
CA LYS A 161 7.48 -8.15 4.39
C LYS A 161 7.41 -7.30 5.66
N CYS A 162 6.62 -6.24 5.66
CA CYS A 162 6.48 -5.32 6.80
C CYS A 162 6.05 -6.06 8.07
N LEU A 163 4.97 -6.85 7.99
CA LEU A 163 4.45 -7.62 9.11
C LEU A 163 5.47 -8.64 9.63
N ALA A 164 6.13 -9.38 8.74
CA ALA A 164 7.14 -10.37 9.13
C ALA A 164 8.36 -9.72 9.80
N THR A 165 8.80 -8.55 9.31
CA THR A 165 9.91 -7.80 9.92
C THR A 165 9.55 -7.15 11.24
N ALA A 166 8.27 -6.81 11.44
CA ALA A 166 7.76 -6.25 12.69
C ALA A 166 7.56 -7.30 13.80
N GLY A 167 7.74 -8.60 13.50
CA GLY A 167 7.48 -9.68 14.44
C GLY A 167 6.00 -10.08 14.56
N GLU A 168 5.13 -9.52 13.71
CA GLU A 168 3.70 -9.82 13.69
C GLU A 168 3.43 -11.12 12.90
N ALA A 169 3.97 -12.24 13.38
CA ALA A 169 3.98 -13.52 12.65
C ALA A 169 2.58 -13.99 12.22
N ASN A 170 1.59 -13.90 13.11
CA ASN A 170 0.19 -14.24 12.81
C ASN A 170 -0.39 -13.40 11.68
N LYS A 171 -0.18 -12.08 11.72
CA LYS A 171 -0.67 -11.15 10.71
C LYS A 171 0.06 -11.35 9.38
N ALA A 172 1.37 -11.59 9.43
CA ALA A 172 2.17 -11.91 8.25
C ALA A 172 1.70 -13.21 7.58
N ALA A 173 1.37 -14.23 8.38
CA ALA A 173 0.78 -15.48 7.89
C ALA A 173 -0.59 -15.24 7.25
N GLU A 174 -1.47 -14.46 7.87
CA GLU A 174 -2.75 -14.09 7.29
C GLU A 174 -2.59 -13.36 5.93
N ALA A 175 -1.72 -12.35 5.87
CA ALA A 175 -1.39 -11.63 4.64
C ALA A 175 -0.86 -12.56 3.54
N LEU A 176 -0.02 -13.53 3.91
CA LEU A 176 0.51 -14.50 2.96
C LEU A 176 -0.55 -15.50 2.49
N ARG A 177 -1.45 -15.98 3.37
CA ARG A 177 -2.57 -16.85 2.97
C ARG A 177 -3.45 -16.18 1.92
N MET A 178 -3.77 -14.89 2.11
CA MET A 178 -4.49 -14.10 1.09
C MET A 178 -3.73 -14.01 -0.23
N ALA A 179 -2.41 -13.79 -0.18
CA ALA A 179 -1.57 -13.71 -1.38
C ALA A 179 -1.45 -15.06 -2.11
N LEU A 180 -1.38 -16.18 -1.37
CA LEU A 180 -1.35 -17.54 -1.92
C LEU A 180 -2.69 -17.92 -2.54
N GLY A 181 -3.82 -17.57 -1.91
CA GLY A 181 -5.14 -17.76 -2.50
C GLY A 181 -5.29 -17.03 -3.83
N ALA A 182 -4.82 -15.79 -3.92
CA ALA A 182 -4.77 -15.04 -5.18
C ALA A 182 -3.77 -15.62 -6.20
N ALA A 183 -2.73 -16.32 -5.76
CA ALA A 183 -1.80 -16.99 -6.68
C ALA A 183 -2.41 -18.28 -7.25
N ALA A 184 -3.14 -19.05 -6.43
CA ALA A 184 -3.86 -20.24 -6.87
C ALA A 184 -4.95 -19.93 -7.90
N SER A 185 -5.58 -18.75 -7.84
CA SER A 185 -6.52 -18.26 -8.86
C SER A 185 -5.85 -17.67 -10.11
N GLY A 186 -4.51 -17.65 -10.18
CA GLY A 186 -3.75 -17.06 -11.29
C GLY A 186 -3.71 -15.52 -11.30
N GLU A 187 -4.25 -14.86 -10.27
CA GLU A 187 -4.30 -13.40 -10.17
C GLU A 187 -3.00 -12.79 -9.65
N SER A 188 -2.13 -13.59 -9.03
CA SER A 188 -0.86 -13.12 -8.46
C SER A 188 0.25 -14.16 -8.58
N ARG A 189 1.48 -13.75 -8.24
CA ARG A 189 2.62 -14.66 -8.07
C ARG A 189 3.30 -14.37 -6.74
N VAL A 190 3.32 -15.37 -5.87
CA VAL A 190 4.09 -15.36 -4.62
C VAL A 190 5.44 -16.00 -4.89
N CYS A 191 6.52 -15.39 -4.40
CA CYS A 191 7.86 -15.95 -4.52
C CYS A 191 8.26 -16.71 -3.25
N ALA A 192 9.08 -17.75 -3.41
CA ALA A 192 9.59 -18.55 -2.30
C ALA A 192 10.20 -17.73 -1.17
N SER A 193 10.94 -16.65 -1.49
CA SER A 193 11.54 -15.79 -0.46
C SER A 193 10.52 -15.11 0.46
N THR A 194 9.31 -14.81 -0.03
CA THR A 194 8.23 -14.27 0.80
C THR A 194 7.69 -15.34 1.74
N VAL A 195 7.50 -16.57 1.24
CA VAL A 195 7.08 -17.72 2.07
C VAL A 195 8.13 -18.02 3.13
N SER A 196 9.41 -18.06 2.76
CA SER A 196 10.52 -18.31 3.70
C SER A 196 10.56 -17.28 4.82
N MET A 197 10.31 -16.00 4.49
CA MET A 197 10.32 -14.92 5.47
C MET A 197 9.25 -15.12 6.54
N VAL A 198 8.02 -15.45 6.13
CA VAL A 198 6.90 -15.65 7.06
C VAL A 198 7.09 -16.92 7.88
N CYS A 199 7.43 -18.05 7.25
CA CYS A 199 7.66 -19.30 7.98
C CYS A 199 8.82 -19.16 8.99
N SER A 200 9.86 -18.38 8.67
CA SER A 200 10.95 -18.08 9.61
C SER A 200 10.48 -17.25 10.79
N ALA A 201 9.62 -16.24 10.58
CA ALA A 201 9.02 -15.46 11.65
C ALA A 201 8.10 -16.31 12.54
N MET A 202 7.34 -17.23 11.96
CA MET A 202 6.47 -18.17 12.68
C MET A 202 7.27 -19.16 13.53
N LEU A 203 8.35 -19.74 13.00
CA LEU A 203 9.24 -20.60 13.79
C LEU A 203 9.85 -19.87 14.99
N LYS A 204 10.24 -18.59 14.83
CA LYS A 204 10.74 -17.78 15.94
C LYS A 204 9.67 -17.49 17.00
N SER A 205 8.39 -17.57 16.61
CA SER A 205 7.24 -17.37 17.48
C SER A 205 6.65 -18.70 17.97
N GLU A 206 7.38 -19.81 17.81
CA GLU A 206 6.98 -21.17 18.22
C GLU A 206 5.71 -21.69 17.51
N GLN A 207 5.41 -21.19 16.31
CA GLN A 207 4.23 -21.55 15.51
C GLN A 207 4.58 -22.52 14.37
N ALA A 208 5.20 -23.65 14.72
CA ALA A 208 5.71 -24.60 13.72
C ALA A 208 4.59 -25.30 12.93
N GLU A 209 3.48 -25.67 13.57
CA GLU A 209 2.33 -26.31 12.91
C GLU A 209 1.68 -25.40 11.87
N ASP A 210 1.43 -24.13 12.24
CA ASP A 210 0.88 -23.15 11.30
C ASP A 210 1.84 -22.86 10.13
N ALA A 211 3.16 -22.91 10.38
CA ALA A 211 4.16 -22.76 9.32
C ALA A 211 4.14 -23.96 8.35
N ALA A 212 3.92 -25.18 8.86
CA ALA A 212 3.77 -26.38 8.03
C ALA A 212 2.53 -26.27 7.12
N ALA A 213 1.39 -25.85 7.68
CA ALA A 213 0.17 -25.60 6.91
C ALA A 213 0.38 -24.52 5.83
N LEU A 214 1.17 -23.49 6.12
CA LEU A 214 1.48 -22.44 5.15
C LEU A 214 2.37 -22.91 4.00
N LEU A 215 3.31 -23.83 4.27
CA LEU A 215 4.13 -24.47 3.23
C LEU A 215 3.29 -25.35 2.32
N GLU A 216 2.32 -26.07 2.87
CA GLU A 216 1.37 -26.87 2.10
C GLU A 216 0.52 -25.99 1.17
N MET A 217 -0.01 -24.87 1.68
CA MET A 217 -0.70 -23.88 0.85
C MET A 217 0.21 -23.31 -0.26
N ALA A 218 1.49 -23.09 0.03
CA ALA A 218 2.46 -22.63 -0.97
C ALA A 218 2.71 -23.68 -2.06
N ALA A 219 2.73 -24.97 -1.69
CA ALA A 219 2.82 -26.08 -2.63
C ALA A 219 1.57 -26.13 -3.54
N THR A 220 0.37 -26.05 -2.97
CA THR A 220 -0.90 -26.00 -3.73
C THR A 220 -0.94 -24.80 -4.68
N ALA A 221 -0.42 -23.64 -4.25
CA ALA A 221 -0.30 -22.45 -5.09
C ALA A 221 0.86 -22.50 -6.09
N SER A 222 1.54 -23.64 -6.24
CA SER A 222 2.64 -23.87 -7.18
C SER A 222 3.79 -22.87 -7.01
N VAL A 223 4.11 -22.48 -5.77
CA VAL A 223 5.25 -21.61 -5.48
C VAL A 223 6.54 -22.40 -5.72
N ALA A 224 7.30 -22.05 -6.76
CA ALA A 224 8.57 -22.72 -7.06
C ALA A 224 9.55 -22.63 -5.87
N PRO A 225 9.97 -23.77 -5.27
CA PRO A 225 10.89 -23.78 -4.15
C PRO A 225 12.28 -23.24 -4.52
N ASN A 226 12.99 -22.73 -3.53
CA ASN A 226 14.42 -22.44 -3.62
C ASN A 226 15.16 -23.06 -2.42
N ALA A 227 16.49 -23.11 -2.47
CA ALA A 227 17.30 -23.71 -1.41
C ALA A 227 16.96 -23.21 0.01
N SER A 228 16.69 -21.91 0.16
CA SER A 228 16.29 -21.32 1.45
C SER A 228 14.94 -21.83 1.94
N LEU A 229 13.94 -21.94 1.06
CA LEU A 229 12.63 -22.44 1.42
C LEU A 229 12.66 -23.93 1.75
N LEU A 230 13.46 -24.72 1.03
CA LEU A 230 13.63 -26.15 1.29
C LEU A 230 14.29 -26.40 2.65
N SER A 231 15.41 -25.71 2.94
CA SER A 231 16.07 -25.80 4.25
C SER A 231 15.12 -25.42 5.38
N LEU A 232 14.29 -24.40 5.16
CA LEU A 232 13.28 -23.97 6.14
C LEU A 232 12.16 -25.00 6.29
N ALA A 233 11.68 -25.60 5.20
CA ALA A 233 10.65 -26.64 5.24
C ALA A 233 11.12 -27.85 6.05
N CYS A 234 12.37 -28.31 5.87
CA CYS A 234 12.95 -29.36 6.70
C CYS A 234 12.95 -28.99 8.19
N ARG A 235 13.33 -27.75 8.53
CA ARG A 235 13.31 -27.27 9.92
C ARG A 235 11.90 -27.21 10.50
N VAL A 236 10.93 -26.76 9.70
CA VAL A 236 9.51 -26.75 10.10
C VAL A 236 9.05 -28.17 10.45
N CYS A 237 9.26 -29.15 9.56
CA CYS A 237 8.88 -30.54 9.81
C CYS A 237 9.56 -31.16 11.04
N LEU A 238 10.86 -30.87 11.24
CA LEU A 238 11.58 -31.34 12.42
C LEU A 238 11.04 -30.72 13.72
N THR A 239 10.60 -29.46 13.67
CA THR A 239 10.10 -28.74 14.86
C THR A 239 8.65 -29.11 15.16
N SER A 240 7.80 -29.26 14.13
CA SER A 240 6.40 -29.65 14.29
C SER A 240 6.22 -31.14 14.58
N GLY A 241 7.24 -31.97 14.35
CA GLY A 241 7.14 -33.43 14.42
C GLY A 241 6.23 -34.03 13.33
N THR A 242 5.78 -33.22 12.38
CA THR A 242 4.82 -33.59 11.35
C THR A 242 5.36 -33.23 9.97
N ALA A 243 5.44 -34.23 9.09
CA ALA A 243 5.71 -34.02 7.68
C ALA A 243 4.42 -34.30 6.91
N THR A 244 3.70 -33.25 6.51
CA THR A 244 2.51 -33.43 5.69
C THR A 244 2.92 -33.87 4.29
N GLU A 245 2.09 -34.69 3.63
CA GLU A 245 2.36 -35.23 2.30
C GLU A 245 2.63 -34.12 1.27
N GLY A 246 1.94 -32.97 1.42
CA GLY A 246 2.17 -31.78 0.61
C GLY A 246 3.58 -31.21 0.78
N VAL A 247 4.09 -31.09 2.01
CA VAL A 247 5.45 -30.58 2.26
C VAL A 247 6.52 -31.58 1.80
N VAL A 248 6.29 -32.88 1.98
CA VAL A 248 7.19 -33.92 1.47
C VAL A 248 7.27 -33.87 -0.06
N SER A 249 6.12 -33.78 -0.72
CA SER A 249 6.04 -33.65 -2.19
C SER A 249 6.71 -32.37 -2.68
N PHE A 250 6.54 -31.27 -1.94
CA PHE A 250 7.17 -29.98 -2.21
C PHE A 250 8.71 -30.06 -2.17
N ILE A 251 9.26 -30.78 -1.18
CA ILE A 251 10.70 -31.00 -1.05
C ILE A 251 11.20 -31.96 -2.15
N ALA A 252 10.46 -33.03 -2.43
CA ALA A 252 10.83 -34.03 -3.42
C ALA A 252 10.86 -33.47 -4.85
N ALA A 253 9.89 -32.63 -5.22
CA ALA A 253 9.83 -31.99 -6.53
C ALA A 253 11.08 -31.14 -6.81
N ALA A 254 11.59 -30.42 -5.81
CA ALA A 254 12.79 -29.61 -5.97
C ALA A 254 14.06 -30.45 -6.17
N GLY A 255 14.16 -31.59 -5.49
CA GLY A 255 15.30 -32.51 -5.62
C GLY A 255 15.34 -33.23 -6.98
N ALA A 256 14.20 -33.39 -7.65
CA ALA A 256 14.13 -33.94 -8.99
C ALA A 256 14.65 -32.95 -10.05
N ASP A 257 14.30 -31.66 -9.92
CA ASP A 257 14.73 -30.60 -10.83
C ASP A 257 16.24 -30.32 -10.73
N GLU A 258 16.84 -30.31 -9.53
CA GLU A 258 18.30 -30.15 -9.39
C GLU A 258 19.07 -31.31 -10.02
N ARG A 259 18.55 -32.55 -9.94
CA ARG A 259 19.14 -33.72 -10.60
C ARG A 259 18.99 -33.66 -12.11
N ALA A 260 17.87 -33.17 -12.63
CA ALA A 260 17.67 -32.98 -14.06
C ALA A 260 18.59 -31.88 -14.63
N ALA A 261 18.78 -30.79 -13.89
CA ALA A 261 19.69 -29.70 -14.28
C ALA A 261 21.18 -30.07 -14.19
N ALA A 262 21.56 -30.99 -13.31
CA ALA A 262 22.95 -31.47 -13.20
C ALA A 262 23.34 -32.48 -14.31
N VAL A 263 22.37 -33.00 -15.05
CA VAL A 263 22.55 -34.01 -16.11
C VAL A 263 22.45 -33.39 -17.53
N ALA A 264 21.99 -32.14 -17.64
CA ALA A 264 21.92 -31.37 -18.89
C ALA A 264 23.17 -30.51 -19.09
#